data_AF-A0A847HIT1-F1
#
_entry.id   AF-A0A847HIT1-F1
#
_cell.length_a   1.000
_cell.length_b   1.000
_cell.length_c   1.000
_cell.angle_alpha   90.00
_cell.angle_beta   90.00
_cell.angle_gamma   90.00
#
_symmetry.space_group_name_H-M   'P 1'
#
loop_
_entity.id
_entity.type
_entity.pdbx_description
1 polymer ?
#
loop_
_entity_poly.entity_id
_entity_poly.type
_entity_poly.pdbx_seq_one_letter_code
_entity_poly.pdbx_strand_id
1 'polypeptide(L)'
;MVRQQTTAKGRWLLLIVLSLASIVFTGCEKGSLGIKSGNITGFVINASTNQPIPEVLVRGTSDTHENASTYTGGDGSFIMTDLTKGAWSLNVEKYGYILVHPDATGSDTANVVAATVNVANGETVTAQVIKMNKTQELVKGVLRGYPIDSITGRPLTNFTVTQTYPYNQRKSKLFETAADFRDIGWSGLEGGDHHYTITANNYDEYNTANAAGAGGAAPYISIGASAANLGTIKVEPLRVSIAGTLRNLPGYVLDLPAADRDILIWAEAAGKVVATFTDTALQGAYKGSVVYKMDDIPVTAGSVAVKCKVRGYDLQTINQAVSLASNMPGGTIAGIDIDFANVEPIRRDLRVVITSTEPKDGQPATFKPGQTARVFLRQGGKDIVPYVDVVAVNYRAEAYFSSVITGYDLNVYAVNMSEGYYQALSENFKVQEDGNSAFTYNVQLKN
;
A
#
# COMPACT_ATOMS: atom_id res chain seq x y z
N MET A 1 -76.98 -80.59 -75.77
CA MET A 1 -75.58 -80.96 -76.10
C MET A 1 -74.89 -79.73 -76.68
N VAL A 2 -74.15 -78.97 -75.87
CA VAL A 2 -73.14 -78.00 -76.34
C VAL A 2 -71.98 -78.09 -75.35
N ARG A 3 -70.87 -78.68 -75.81
CA ARG A 3 -69.63 -78.86 -75.04
C ARG A 3 -68.91 -77.51 -74.90
N GLN A 4 -68.62 -77.11 -73.67
CA GLN A 4 -67.59 -76.10 -73.37
C GLN A 4 -66.25 -76.54 -73.98
N GLN A 5 -65.74 -75.78 -74.94
CA GLN A 5 -64.34 -75.83 -75.34
C GLN A 5 -63.58 -74.76 -74.56
N THR A 6 -63.12 -75.10 -73.36
CA THR A 6 -62.09 -74.32 -72.66
C THR A 6 -60.75 -74.64 -73.29
N THR A 7 -60.25 -73.75 -74.16
CA THR A 7 -58.93 -73.90 -74.78
C THR A 7 -57.84 -73.67 -73.73
N ALA A 8 -57.07 -74.72 -73.45
CA ALA A 8 -55.94 -74.70 -72.51
C ALA A 8 -54.90 -73.59 -72.80
N LYS A 9 -54.86 -73.06 -74.03
CA LYS A 9 -53.98 -71.95 -74.45
C LYS A 9 -54.33 -70.59 -73.80
N GLY A 10 -55.59 -70.35 -73.42
CA GLY A 10 -55.99 -69.09 -72.78
C GLY A 10 -55.57 -68.98 -71.31
N ARG A 11 -55.48 -70.11 -70.60
CA ARG A 11 -55.08 -70.17 -69.18
C ARG A 11 -53.58 -69.96 -68.97
N TRP A 12 -52.75 -70.44 -69.90
CA TRP A 12 -51.31 -70.20 -69.85
C TRP A 12 -50.94 -68.74 -70.15
N LEU A 13 -51.67 -68.09 -71.06
CA LEU A 13 -51.41 -66.70 -71.41
C LEU A 13 -51.77 -65.74 -70.27
N LEU A 14 -52.85 -66.02 -69.53
CA LEU A 14 -53.25 -65.27 -68.34
C LEU A 14 -52.26 -65.43 -67.17
N LEU A 15 -51.70 -66.63 -66.97
CA LEU A 15 -50.67 -66.88 -65.95
C LEU A 15 -49.34 -66.19 -66.29
N ILE A 16 -48.95 -66.16 -67.58
CA ILE A 16 -47.75 -65.44 -68.01
C ILE A 16 -47.94 -63.93 -67.83
N VAL A 17 -49.10 -63.38 -68.21
CA VAL A 17 -49.38 -61.94 -68.05
C VAL A 17 -49.50 -61.53 -66.57
N LEU A 18 -50.08 -62.37 -65.69
CA LEU A 18 -50.07 -62.09 -64.24
C LEU A 18 -48.67 -62.19 -63.64
N SER A 19 -47.84 -63.15 -64.09
CA SER A 19 -46.46 -63.29 -63.62
C SER A 19 -45.57 -62.11 -64.07
N LEU A 20 -45.78 -61.61 -65.30
CA LEU A 20 -45.09 -60.43 -65.81
C LEU A 20 -45.55 -59.15 -65.10
N ALA A 21 -46.84 -59.03 -64.78
CA ALA A 21 -47.37 -57.91 -64.01
C ALA A 21 -46.84 -57.91 -62.56
N SER A 22 -46.66 -59.07 -61.92
CA SER A 22 -46.03 -59.15 -60.60
C SER A 22 -44.54 -58.76 -60.60
N ILE A 23 -43.81 -58.95 -61.70
CA ILE A 23 -42.39 -58.53 -61.81
C ILE A 23 -42.27 -57.01 -61.96
N VAL A 24 -43.27 -56.33 -62.53
CA VAL A 24 -43.27 -54.87 -62.70
C VAL A 24 -43.69 -54.12 -61.42
N PHE A 25 -44.43 -54.75 -60.50
CA PHE A 25 -44.83 -54.13 -59.23
C PHE A 25 -43.92 -54.43 -58.02
N THR A 26 -43.02 -55.42 -58.09
CA THR A 26 -42.00 -55.67 -57.04
C THR A 26 -40.60 -55.16 -57.41
N GLY A 27 -40.49 -54.33 -58.45
CA GLY A 27 -39.22 -53.86 -59.02
C GLY A 27 -38.92 -52.37 -58.82
N CYS A 28 -39.50 -51.72 -57.81
CA CYS A 28 -39.23 -50.30 -57.50
C CYS A 28 -39.02 -50.03 -55.99
N GLU A 29 -38.48 -51.00 -55.26
CA GLU A 29 -37.85 -50.75 -53.97
C GLU A 29 -36.39 -51.23 -54.08
N LYS A 30 -35.44 -50.28 -54.08
CA LYS A 30 -33.98 -50.45 -54.24
C LYS A 30 -33.40 -50.39 -55.65
N GLY A 31 -33.87 -49.43 -56.44
CA GLY A 31 -33.05 -48.76 -57.45
C GLY A 31 -32.28 -47.56 -56.86
N SER A 32 -31.60 -47.71 -55.71
CA SER A 32 -30.58 -46.72 -55.32
C SER A 32 -29.34 -47.04 -56.13
N LEU A 33 -28.89 -46.08 -56.93
CA LEU A 33 -27.71 -46.14 -57.80
C LEU A 33 -26.42 -46.37 -57.00
N GLY A 34 -26.22 -47.54 -56.39
CA GLY A 34 -24.99 -47.92 -55.69
C GLY A 34 -24.51 -46.97 -54.57
N ILE A 35 -25.23 -45.90 -54.22
CA ILE A 35 -24.81 -44.92 -53.20
C ILE A 35 -25.14 -45.53 -51.83
N LYS A 36 -24.10 -45.96 -51.13
CA LYS A 36 -24.14 -46.33 -49.71
C LYS A 36 -23.66 -45.13 -48.91
N SER A 37 -24.36 -44.78 -47.84
CA SER A 37 -23.88 -43.76 -46.93
C SER A 37 -22.58 -44.20 -46.25
N GLY A 38 -21.64 -43.27 -46.13
CA GLY A 38 -20.40 -43.42 -45.39
C GLY A 38 -20.49 -42.78 -44.01
N ASN A 39 -19.47 -42.98 -43.19
CA ASN A 39 -19.38 -42.43 -41.83
C ASN A 39 -18.03 -41.75 -41.61
N ILE A 40 -17.99 -40.74 -40.74
CA ILE A 40 -16.75 -40.16 -40.21
C ILE A 40 -16.66 -40.50 -38.72
N THR A 41 -15.50 -40.97 -38.28
CA THR A 41 -15.16 -41.21 -36.87
C THR A 41 -13.97 -40.35 -36.47
N GLY A 42 -13.87 -39.94 -35.21
CA GLY A 42 -12.71 -39.17 -34.76
C GLY A 42 -12.69 -38.94 -33.26
N PHE A 43 -11.68 -38.20 -32.80
CA PHE A 43 -11.49 -37.84 -31.40
C PHE A 43 -11.19 -36.35 -31.24
N VAL A 44 -11.72 -35.76 -30.17
CA VAL A 44 -11.40 -34.40 -29.73
C VAL A 44 -10.72 -34.46 -28.36
N ILE A 45 -9.52 -33.88 -28.26
CA ILE A 45 -8.69 -33.92 -27.04
C ILE A 45 -8.20 -32.54 -26.62
N ASN A 46 -7.86 -32.41 -25.34
CA ASN A 46 -7.21 -31.24 -24.79
C ASN A 46 -5.73 -31.24 -25.19
N ALA A 47 -5.28 -30.20 -25.88
CA ALA A 47 -3.92 -30.11 -26.41
C ALA A 47 -2.84 -30.06 -25.31
N SER A 48 -3.19 -29.56 -24.12
CA SER A 48 -2.27 -29.41 -22.99
C SER A 48 -2.17 -30.66 -22.12
N THR A 49 -3.26 -31.43 -21.99
CA THR A 49 -3.33 -32.57 -21.06
C THR A 49 -3.50 -33.93 -21.74
N ASN A 50 -3.72 -33.95 -23.07
CA ASN A 50 -4.07 -35.13 -23.86
C ASN A 50 -5.30 -35.90 -23.33
N GLN A 51 -6.13 -35.26 -22.50
CA GLN A 51 -7.37 -35.84 -22.00
C GLN A 51 -8.51 -35.65 -23.01
N PRO A 52 -9.43 -36.62 -23.13
CA PRO A 52 -10.58 -36.49 -24.02
C PRO A 52 -11.51 -35.34 -23.60
N ILE A 53 -12.11 -34.67 -24.58
CA ILE A 53 -13.09 -33.60 -24.34
C ILE A 53 -14.49 -34.10 -24.74
N PRO A 54 -15.38 -34.38 -23.78
CA PRO A 54 -16.76 -34.80 -24.09
C PRO A 54 -17.63 -33.62 -24.52
N GLU A 55 -18.81 -33.86 -25.09
CA GLU A 55 -19.82 -32.84 -25.40
C GLU A 55 -19.32 -31.68 -26.29
N VAL A 56 -18.37 -31.95 -27.19
CA VAL A 56 -17.96 -31.01 -28.23
C VAL A 56 -18.91 -31.17 -29.41
N LEU A 57 -19.52 -30.08 -29.85
CA LEU A 57 -20.32 -30.06 -31.08
C LEU A 57 -19.36 -30.18 -32.27
N VAL A 58 -19.51 -31.23 -33.06
CA VAL A 58 -18.78 -31.44 -34.33
C VAL A 58 -19.76 -31.23 -35.48
N ARG A 59 -19.56 -30.18 -36.27
CA ARG A 59 -20.35 -29.86 -37.46
C ARG A 59 -19.58 -30.24 -38.72
N GLY A 60 -20.17 -31.07 -39.57
CA GLY A 60 -19.67 -31.38 -40.90
C GLY A 60 -20.39 -30.52 -41.94
N THR A 61 -19.64 -29.73 -42.70
CA THR A 61 -20.14 -28.95 -43.82
C THR A 61 -19.68 -29.53 -45.15
N SER A 62 -20.56 -29.52 -46.15
CA SER A 62 -20.27 -29.95 -47.51
C SER A 62 -20.91 -28.98 -48.50
N ASP A 63 -20.17 -28.60 -49.55
CA ASP A 63 -20.68 -27.69 -50.59
C ASP A 63 -21.73 -28.34 -51.51
N THR A 64 -21.89 -29.66 -51.39
CA THR A 64 -22.68 -30.48 -52.31
C THR A 64 -23.78 -31.27 -51.62
N HIS A 65 -23.89 -31.20 -50.29
CA HIS A 65 -24.77 -32.05 -49.49
C HIS A 65 -25.27 -31.34 -48.22
N GLU A 66 -26.26 -31.91 -47.56
CA GLU A 66 -26.78 -31.38 -46.29
C GLU A 66 -25.73 -31.46 -45.18
N ASN A 67 -25.63 -30.40 -44.38
CA ASN A 67 -24.72 -30.37 -43.24
C ASN A 67 -25.15 -31.39 -42.18
N ALA A 68 -24.17 -32.02 -41.54
CA ALA A 68 -24.39 -33.00 -40.48
C ALA A 68 -23.77 -32.49 -39.16
N SER A 69 -24.28 -32.95 -38.02
CA SER A 69 -23.67 -32.62 -36.73
C SER A 69 -23.82 -33.75 -35.74
N THR A 70 -22.87 -33.83 -34.81
CA THR A 70 -22.83 -34.83 -33.75
C THR A 70 -22.11 -34.26 -32.53
N TYR A 71 -22.24 -34.89 -31.37
CA TYR A 71 -21.50 -34.51 -30.17
C TYR A 71 -20.48 -35.57 -29.81
N THR A 72 -19.34 -35.18 -29.25
CA THR A 72 -18.39 -36.14 -28.70
C THR A 72 -18.94 -36.83 -27.45
N GLY A 73 -18.68 -38.14 -27.33
CA GLY A 73 -19.01 -38.94 -26.15
C GLY A 73 -18.07 -38.69 -24.96
N GLY A 74 -18.31 -39.39 -23.85
CA GLY A 74 -17.53 -39.26 -22.59
C GLY A 74 -16.02 -39.47 -22.75
N ASP A 75 -15.62 -40.26 -23.75
CA ASP A 75 -14.24 -40.58 -24.12
C ASP A 75 -13.69 -39.68 -25.23
N GLY A 76 -14.40 -38.60 -25.57
CA GLY A 76 -14.00 -37.63 -26.60
C GLY A 76 -14.14 -38.15 -28.03
N SER A 77 -14.67 -39.36 -28.24
CA SER A 77 -14.94 -39.92 -29.56
C SER A 77 -16.20 -39.31 -30.18
N PHE A 78 -16.26 -39.21 -31.51
CA PHE A 78 -17.50 -38.89 -32.23
C PHE A 78 -17.68 -39.80 -33.44
N ILE A 79 -18.94 -40.02 -33.80
CA ILE A 79 -19.34 -40.71 -35.02
C ILE A 79 -20.40 -39.86 -35.72
N MET A 80 -20.14 -39.54 -36.98
CA MET A 80 -21.05 -38.84 -37.87
C MET A 80 -21.48 -39.82 -38.96
N THR A 81 -22.76 -40.20 -38.95
CA THR A 81 -23.30 -41.24 -39.83
C THR A 81 -24.05 -40.66 -41.02
N ASP A 82 -24.36 -41.54 -41.96
CA ASP A 82 -25.27 -41.25 -43.07
C ASP A 82 -24.78 -40.18 -44.05
N LEU A 83 -23.45 -40.09 -44.19
CA LEU A 83 -22.80 -39.09 -45.02
C LEU A 83 -22.73 -39.54 -46.47
N THR A 84 -22.98 -38.60 -47.37
CA THR A 84 -22.78 -38.80 -48.80
C THR A 84 -21.29 -38.81 -49.15
N LYS A 85 -20.97 -39.47 -50.28
CA LYS A 85 -19.62 -39.47 -50.84
C LYS A 85 -19.19 -38.04 -51.18
N GLY A 86 -18.04 -37.60 -50.67
CA GLY A 86 -17.49 -36.30 -50.98
C GLY A 86 -16.55 -35.76 -49.91
N ALA A 87 -16.06 -34.55 -50.14
CA ALA A 87 -15.26 -33.82 -49.16
C ALA A 87 -16.19 -33.18 -48.11
N TRP A 88 -15.77 -33.32 -46.85
CA TRP A 88 -16.44 -32.78 -45.67
C TRP A 88 -15.44 -31.96 -44.86
N SER A 89 -15.86 -30.75 -44.48
CA SER A 89 -15.11 -29.87 -43.57
C SER A 89 -15.72 -30.00 -42.18
N LEU A 90 -14.89 -30.32 -41.19
CA LEU A 90 -15.30 -30.47 -39.81
C LEU A 90 -14.99 -29.20 -39.03
N ASN A 91 -15.99 -28.63 -38.38
CA ASN A 91 -15.87 -27.50 -37.46
C ASN A 91 -16.22 -27.99 -36.06
N VAL A 92 -15.52 -27.50 -35.04
CA VAL A 92 -15.79 -27.88 -33.66
C VAL A 92 -16.14 -26.66 -32.81
N GLU A 93 -17.11 -26.85 -31.93
CA GLU A 93 -17.56 -25.80 -31.02
C GLU A 93 -17.82 -26.38 -29.63
N LYS A 94 -17.23 -25.75 -28.62
CA LYS A 94 -17.54 -26.02 -27.22
C LYS A 94 -17.27 -24.78 -26.38
N TYR A 95 -18.25 -24.41 -25.55
CA TYR A 95 -18.09 -23.30 -24.62
C TYR A 95 -16.86 -23.51 -23.72
N GLY A 96 -16.01 -22.48 -23.62
CA GLY A 96 -14.82 -22.51 -22.78
C GLY A 96 -13.62 -23.27 -23.35
N TYR A 97 -13.65 -23.61 -24.63
CA TYR A 97 -12.54 -24.22 -25.36
C TYR A 97 -12.28 -23.46 -26.66
N ILE A 98 -11.01 -23.38 -27.04
CA ILE A 98 -10.56 -22.82 -28.32
C ILE A 98 -9.87 -23.91 -29.15
N LEU A 99 -10.13 -23.93 -30.45
CA LEU A 99 -9.45 -24.82 -31.40
C LEU A 99 -7.97 -24.45 -31.50
N VAL A 100 -7.10 -25.45 -31.48
CA VAL A 100 -5.66 -25.28 -31.75
C VAL A 100 -5.42 -25.53 -33.24
N HIS A 101 -5.52 -24.47 -34.04
CA HIS A 101 -5.29 -24.50 -35.49
C HIS A 101 -4.48 -23.26 -35.91
N PRO A 102 -3.58 -23.36 -36.91
CA PRO A 102 -2.78 -22.20 -37.38
C PRO A 102 -3.63 -21.00 -37.80
N ASP A 103 -4.82 -21.26 -38.35
CA ASP A 103 -5.76 -20.23 -38.80
C ASP A 103 -6.77 -19.79 -37.72
N ALA A 104 -6.72 -20.39 -36.52
CA ALA A 104 -7.58 -19.98 -35.41
C ALA A 104 -6.97 -18.76 -34.70
N THR A 105 -7.52 -17.57 -34.93
CA THR A 105 -7.15 -16.34 -34.22
C THR A 105 -8.23 -15.97 -33.19
N GLY A 106 -7.86 -15.93 -31.91
CA GLY A 106 -8.78 -15.52 -30.83
C GLY A 106 -9.86 -16.54 -30.47
N SER A 107 -11.06 -16.05 -30.11
CA SER A 107 -12.20 -16.87 -29.67
C SER A 107 -13.10 -17.37 -30.81
N ASP A 108 -12.82 -16.97 -32.05
CA ASP A 108 -13.70 -17.26 -33.20
C ASP A 108 -13.36 -18.62 -33.81
N THR A 109 -13.85 -19.67 -33.16
CA THR A 109 -13.57 -21.07 -33.53
C THR A 109 -14.70 -21.74 -34.29
N ALA A 110 -15.88 -21.12 -34.31
CA ALA A 110 -17.08 -21.68 -34.93
C ALA A 110 -16.97 -21.86 -36.45
N ASN A 111 -16.12 -21.06 -37.11
CA ASN A 111 -15.97 -20.98 -38.56
C ASN A 111 -14.60 -21.45 -39.09
N VAL A 112 -13.71 -21.93 -38.21
CA VAL A 112 -12.41 -22.47 -38.62
C VAL A 112 -12.55 -23.97 -38.87
N VAL A 113 -12.13 -24.44 -40.03
CA VAL A 113 -12.14 -25.87 -40.38
C VAL A 113 -11.07 -26.58 -39.54
N ALA A 114 -11.51 -27.43 -38.63
CA ALA A 114 -10.67 -28.22 -37.74
C ALA A 114 -10.03 -29.43 -38.44
N ALA A 115 -10.72 -30.02 -39.42
CA ALA A 115 -10.20 -31.09 -40.26
C ALA A 115 -11.01 -31.21 -41.56
N THR A 116 -10.37 -31.65 -42.65
CA THR A 116 -11.04 -32.02 -43.89
C THR A 116 -10.94 -33.54 -44.10
N VAL A 117 -12.06 -34.19 -44.40
CA VAL A 117 -12.15 -35.63 -44.58
C VAL A 117 -12.87 -35.93 -45.89
N ASN A 118 -12.36 -36.87 -46.68
CA ASN A 118 -13.02 -37.32 -47.90
C ASN A 118 -13.70 -38.67 -47.64
N VAL A 119 -15.04 -38.70 -47.72
CA VAL A 119 -15.84 -39.90 -47.49
C VAL A 119 -16.03 -40.63 -48.82
N ALA A 120 -15.55 -41.86 -48.90
CA ALA A 120 -15.82 -42.75 -50.02
C ALA A 120 -17.16 -43.49 -49.84
N ASN A 121 -17.70 -44.00 -50.94
CA ASN A 121 -19.02 -44.61 -50.98
C ASN A 121 -19.12 -45.84 -50.06
N GLY A 122 -19.94 -45.76 -49.01
CA GLY A 122 -20.13 -46.85 -48.05
C GLY A 122 -18.97 -47.11 -47.08
N GLU A 123 -17.98 -46.21 -47.02
CA GLU A 123 -16.80 -46.39 -46.16
C GLU A 123 -16.92 -45.59 -44.85
N THR A 124 -16.29 -46.12 -43.79
CA THR A 124 -16.07 -45.37 -42.55
C THR A 124 -14.65 -44.83 -42.56
N VAL A 125 -14.51 -43.51 -42.46
CA VAL A 125 -13.22 -42.81 -42.51
C VAL A 125 -12.91 -42.22 -41.14
N THR A 126 -11.64 -42.24 -40.73
CA THR A 126 -11.19 -41.63 -39.48
C THR A 126 -10.61 -40.25 -39.73
N ALA A 127 -11.16 -39.25 -39.07
CA ALA A 127 -10.66 -37.88 -39.05
C ALA A 127 -9.35 -37.78 -38.26
N GLN A 128 -8.55 -36.76 -38.56
CA GLN A 128 -7.40 -36.42 -37.74
C GLN A 128 -7.85 -36.04 -36.32
N VAL A 129 -7.00 -36.28 -35.32
CA VAL A 129 -7.30 -35.92 -33.93
C VAL A 129 -7.39 -34.41 -33.80
N ILE A 130 -8.56 -33.91 -33.42
CA ILE A 130 -8.83 -32.49 -33.25
C ILE A 130 -8.37 -32.07 -31.86
N LYS A 131 -7.55 -31.03 -31.79
CA LYS A 131 -6.97 -30.54 -30.53
C LYS A 131 -7.58 -29.19 -30.15
N MET A 132 -8.05 -29.07 -28.90
CA MET A 132 -8.57 -27.82 -28.34
C MET A 132 -7.85 -27.47 -27.02
N ASN A 133 -7.77 -26.20 -26.67
CA ASN A 133 -7.30 -25.72 -25.37
C ASN A 133 -8.45 -25.12 -24.57
N LYS A 134 -8.43 -25.29 -23.25
CA LYS A 134 -9.41 -24.62 -22.37
C LYS A 134 -9.11 -23.12 -22.36
N THR A 135 -10.13 -22.27 -22.49
CA THR A 135 -9.95 -20.82 -22.36
C THR A 135 -9.51 -20.46 -20.95
N GLN A 136 -8.69 -19.42 -20.81
CA GLN A 136 -8.17 -18.95 -19.52
C GLN A 136 -9.31 -18.58 -18.54
N GLU A 137 -10.46 -18.14 -19.06
CA GLU A 137 -11.65 -17.75 -18.28
C GLU A 137 -12.25 -18.87 -17.41
N LEU A 138 -11.98 -20.16 -17.71
CA LEU A 138 -12.53 -21.29 -16.95
C LEU A 138 -11.50 -21.99 -16.04
N VAL A 139 -10.29 -21.45 -15.93
CA VAL A 139 -9.28 -21.96 -14.99
C VAL A 139 -9.49 -21.30 -13.64
N LYS A 140 -9.83 -22.09 -12.61
CA LYS A 140 -9.87 -21.58 -11.24
C LYS A 140 -8.47 -21.57 -10.66
N GLY A 141 -8.06 -20.43 -10.10
CA GLY A 141 -6.75 -20.28 -9.49
C GLY A 141 -6.79 -19.92 -8.01
N VAL A 142 -5.60 -19.71 -7.46
CA VAL A 142 -5.37 -19.32 -6.07
C VAL A 142 -4.52 -18.05 -6.04
N LEU A 143 -4.94 -17.04 -5.27
CA LEU A 143 -4.13 -15.86 -4.97
C LEU A 143 -3.52 -15.99 -3.57
N ARG A 144 -2.24 -15.64 -3.42
CA ARG A 144 -1.51 -15.62 -2.16
C ARG A 144 -0.80 -14.29 -1.96
N GLY A 145 -0.49 -13.98 -0.71
CA GLY A 145 0.32 -12.82 -0.34
C GLY A 145 0.55 -12.76 1.17
N TYR A 146 1.41 -11.85 1.60
CA TYR A 146 1.76 -11.69 3.01
C TYR A 146 1.78 -10.19 3.39
N PRO A 147 0.63 -9.63 3.81
CA PRO A 147 0.56 -8.23 4.22
C PRO A 147 1.21 -8.00 5.59
N ILE A 148 2.09 -7.01 5.63
CA ILE A 148 2.81 -6.57 6.83
C ILE A 148 2.68 -5.06 7.01
N ASP A 149 2.74 -4.62 8.25
CA ASP A 149 2.85 -3.20 8.61
C ASP A 149 4.18 -2.67 8.05
N SER A 150 4.13 -1.61 7.25
CA SER A 150 5.31 -1.04 6.60
C SER A 150 6.34 -0.47 7.58
N ILE A 151 5.92 -0.10 8.80
CA ILE A 151 6.75 0.48 9.86
C ILE A 151 7.27 -0.62 10.80
N THR A 152 6.37 -1.46 11.32
CA THR A 152 6.74 -2.44 12.36
C THR A 152 7.18 -3.80 11.79
N GLY A 153 6.85 -4.09 10.52
CA GLY A 153 7.06 -5.39 9.88
C GLY A 153 6.17 -6.50 10.42
N ARG A 154 5.23 -6.18 11.33
CA ARG A 154 4.32 -7.16 11.91
C ARG A 154 3.27 -7.62 10.89
N PRO A 155 2.88 -8.90 10.86
CA PRO A 155 1.86 -9.38 9.94
C PRO A 155 0.50 -8.77 10.27
N LEU A 156 -0.26 -8.39 9.25
CA LEU A 156 -1.62 -7.87 9.42
C LEU A 156 -2.60 -8.97 9.85
N THR A 157 -3.63 -8.55 10.58
CA THR A 157 -4.76 -9.38 11.01
C THR A 157 -6.07 -8.71 10.63
N ASN A 158 -7.13 -9.51 10.41
CA ASN A 158 -8.48 -9.02 10.09
C ASN A 158 -8.50 -8.03 8.91
N PHE A 159 -7.92 -8.43 7.79
CA PHE A 159 -7.89 -7.65 6.56
C PHE A 159 -8.74 -8.29 5.48
N THR A 160 -9.31 -7.47 4.60
CA THR A 160 -10.11 -7.91 3.47
C THR A 160 -9.32 -7.77 2.18
N VAL A 161 -9.27 -8.84 1.40
CA VAL A 161 -8.77 -8.80 0.02
C VAL A 161 -9.97 -8.71 -0.91
N THR A 162 -10.00 -7.69 -1.77
CA THR A 162 -11.08 -7.45 -2.74
C THR A 162 -10.52 -7.50 -4.14
N GLN A 163 -11.10 -8.33 -5.00
CA GLN A 163 -10.85 -8.27 -6.44
C GLN A 163 -11.58 -7.06 -7.02
N THR A 164 -10.85 -6.09 -7.56
CA THR A 164 -11.42 -4.83 -8.08
C THR A 164 -11.61 -4.83 -9.59
N TYR A 165 -10.91 -5.72 -10.31
CA TYR A 165 -11.02 -5.86 -11.76
C TYR A 165 -11.02 -7.35 -12.18
N PRO A 166 -11.82 -7.75 -13.20
CA PRO A 166 -12.85 -6.95 -13.87
C PRO A 166 -14.09 -6.75 -12.99
N TYR A 167 -14.87 -5.69 -13.24
CA TYR A 167 -15.96 -5.25 -12.35
C TYR A 167 -17.06 -6.30 -12.15
N ASN A 168 -17.37 -7.08 -13.20
CA ASN A 168 -18.35 -8.16 -13.17
C ASN A 168 -17.95 -9.37 -12.32
N GLN A 169 -16.68 -9.46 -11.91
CA GLN A 169 -16.14 -10.55 -11.09
C GLN A 169 -15.73 -10.07 -9.69
N ARG A 170 -16.12 -8.86 -9.29
CA ARG A 170 -15.78 -8.28 -7.99
C ARG A 170 -16.29 -9.16 -6.85
N LYS A 171 -15.35 -9.65 -6.06
CA LYS A 171 -15.58 -10.45 -4.85
C LYS A 171 -14.63 -9.96 -3.76
N SER A 172 -14.94 -10.28 -2.51
CA SER A 172 -14.10 -9.96 -1.37
C SER A 172 -14.01 -11.17 -0.43
N LYS A 173 -12.86 -11.33 0.21
CA LYS A 173 -12.64 -12.35 1.23
C LYS A 173 -11.92 -11.72 2.42
N LEU A 174 -12.47 -11.95 3.61
CA LEU A 174 -11.83 -11.61 4.88
C LEU A 174 -10.80 -12.68 5.23
N PHE A 175 -9.64 -12.24 5.73
CA PHE A 175 -8.60 -13.08 6.29
C PHE A 175 -8.34 -12.66 7.72
N GLU A 176 -8.35 -13.63 8.64
CA GLU A 176 -8.06 -13.40 10.05
C GLU A 176 -6.56 -13.12 10.25
N THR A 177 -5.68 -13.85 9.57
CA THR A 177 -4.23 -13.66 9.66
C THR A 177 -3.54 -13.57 8.30
N ALA A 178 -2.40 -12.88 8.25
CA ALA A 178 -1.56 -12.84 7.05
C ALA A 178 -0.99 -14.21 6.66
N ALA A 179 -0.80 -15.11 7.63
CA ALA A 179 -0.35 -16.48 7.39
C ALA A 179 -1.39 -17.27 6.58
N ASP A 180 -2.69 -17.11 6.87
CA ASP A 180 -3.75 -17.79 6.11
C ASP A 180 -3.75 -17.38 4.64
N PHE A 181 -3.50 -16.09 4.36
CA PHE A 181 -3.40 -15.61 2.97
C PHE A 181 -2.14 -16.09 2.26
N ARG A 182 -1.03 -16.30 2.98
CA ARG A 182 0.21 -16.84 2.41
C ARG A 182 0.13 -18.34 2.14
N ASP A 183 -0.36 -19.11 3.11
CA ASP A 183 -0.23 -20.56 3.11
C ASP A 183 -1.43 -21.22 2.41
N ILE A 184 -2.65 -20.80 2.74
CA ILE A 184 -3.89 -21.31 2.13
C ILE A 184 -4.21 -20.49 0.87
N GLY A 185 -4.25 -19.16 1.00
CA GLY A 185 -4.61 -18.24 -0.07
C GLY A 185 -6.11 -18.13 -0.33
N TRP A 186 -6.45 -17.33 -1.34
CA TRP A 186 -7.80 -17.19 -1.86
C TRP A 186 -7.99 -18.11 -3.07
N SER A 187 -8.58 -19.29 -2.83
CA SER A 187 -8.88 -20.27 -3.88
C SER A 187 -10.20 -20.01 -4.60
N GLY A 188 -10.33 -20.56 -5.80
CA GLY A 188 -11.59 -20.54 -6.55
C GLY A 188 -11.84 -19.24 -7.30
N LEU A 189 -10.80 -18.41 -7.43
CA LEU A 189 -10.81 -17.21 -8.25
C LEU A 189 -10.91 -17.60 -9.73
N GLU A 190 -11.71 -16.85 -10.48
CA GLU A 190 -11.79 -16.99 -11.94
C GLU A 190 -10.44 -16.63 -12.56
N GLY A 191 -10.10 -17.27 -13.67
CA GLY A 191 -8.82 -17.08 -14.34
C GLY A 191 -8.84 -15.83 -15.21
N GLY A 192 -7.65 -15.27 -15.45
CA GLY A 192 -7.47 -14.04 -16.22
C GLY A 192 -6.71 -12.97 -15.45
N ASP A 193 -6.76 -11.75 -15.98
CA ASP A 193 -6.01 -10.61 -15.46
C ASP A 193 -6.84 -9.79 -14.46
N HIS A 194 -6.28 -9.59 -13.27
CA HIS A 194 -7.00 -8.98 -12.15
C HIS A 194 -6.19 -7.89 -11.45
N HIS A 195 -6.93 -7.05 -10.73
CA HIS A 195 -6.40 -6.18 -9.69
C HIS A 195 -7.06 -6.48 -8.35
N TYR A 196 -6.30 -6.26 -7.29
CA TYR A 196 -6.70 -6.51 -5.93
C TYR A 196 -6.43 -5.31 -5.04
N THR A 197 -7.34 -5.10 -4.11
CA THR A 197 -7.24 -4.13 -3.04
C THR A 197 -7.18 -4.89 -1.72
N ILE A 198 -6.28 -4.48 -0.82
CA ILE A 198 -6.22 -4.94 0.56
C ILE A 198 -6.61 -3.78 1.47
N THR A 199 -7.65 -4.00 2.28
CA THR A 199 -8.11 -3.06 3.30
C THR A 199 -8.00 -3.68 4.68
N ALA A 200 -7.55 -2.90 5.65
CA ALA A 200 -7.48 -3.28 7.06
C ALA A 200 -7.78 -2.06 7.93
N ASN A 201 -8.37 -2.28 9.10
CA ASN A 201 -8.57 -1.19 10.06
C ASN A 201 -7.22 -0.59 10.45
N ASN A 202 -7.13 0.73 10.49
CA ASN A 202 -5.91 1.49 10.81
C ASN A 202 -4.84 1.54 9.72
N TYR A 203 -5.12 1.10 8.50
CA TYR A 203 -4.16 1.10 7.41
C TYR A 203 -4.74 1.79 6.18
N ASP A 204 -3.86 2.41 5.40
CA ASP A 204 -4.18 2.89 4.07
C ASP A 204 -4.50 1.71 3.14
N GLU A 205 -5.37 1.97 2.16
CA GLU A 205 -5.70 0.98 1.16
C GLU A 205 -4.48 0.65 0.31
N TYR A 206 -4.10 -0.63 0.26
CA TYR A 206 -3.12 -1.11 -0.71
C TYR A 206 -3.83 -1.58 -1.98
N ASN A 207 -3.46 -1.05 -3.14
CA ASN A 207 -4.08 -1.40 -4.42
C ASN A 207 -3.02 -1.78 -5.46
N THR A 208 -3.13 -2.99 -6.03
CA THR A 208 -2.19 -3.47 -7.05
C THR A 208 -2.26 -2.66 -8.35
N ALA A 209 -3.40 -2.03 -8.64
CA ALA A 209 -3.56 -1.15 -9.81
C ALA A 209 -2.77 0.16 -9.69
N ASN A 210 -2.33 0.52 -8.47
CA ASN A 210 -1.51 1.69 -8.22
C ASN A 210 -0.02 1.35 -8.07
N ALA A 211 0.36 0.08 -8.25
CA ALA A 211 1.75 -0.37 -8.11
C ALA A 211 2.65 -0.03 -9.31
N ALA A 212 2.17 0.80 -10.24
CA ALA A 212 2.98 1.28 -11.36
C ALA A 212 4.07 2.25 -10.88
N GLY A 213 5.30 2.09 -11.36
CA GLY A 213 6.30 3.16 -11.31
C GLY A 213 5.83 4.37 -12.13
N ALA A 214 6.33 5.56 -11.81
CA ALA A 214 5.95 6.81 -12.47
C ALA A 214 5.98 6.67 -14.01
N GLY A 215 4.80 6.69 -14.65
CA GLY A 215 4.63 6.63 -16.11
C GLY A 215 4.30 5.25 -16.71
N GLY A 216 4.12 4.19 -15.93
CA GLY A 216 3.72 2.85 -16.42
C GLY A 216 2.24 2.51 -16.20
N ALA A 217 1.71 1.57 -16.98
CA ALA A 217 0.47 0.87 -16.61
C ALA A 217 0.79 -0.15 -15.51
N ALA A 218 -0.05 -0.26 -14.48
CA ALA A 218 0.19 -1.22 -13.42
C ALA A 218 0.04 -2.66 -13.93
N PRO A 219 0.96 -3.56 -13.57
CA PRO A 219 0.90 -4.93 -14.04
C PRO A 219 -0.35 -5.62 -13.47
N TYR A 220 -1.06 -6.34 -14.35
CA TYR A 220 -2.14 -7.22 -13.93
C TYR A 220 -1.58 -8.43 -13.19
N ILE A 221 -2.38 -8.96 -12.27
CA ILE A 221 -2.11 -10.22 -11.60
C ILE A 221 -2.90 -11.30 -12.33
N SER A 222 -2.18 -12.11 -13.12
CA SER A 222 -2.80 -13.19 -13.89
C SER A 222 -3.07 -14.41 -13.01
N ILE A 223 -4.35 -14.76 -12.84
CA ILE A 223 -4.80 -15.96 -12.15
C ILE A 223 -4.89 -17.11 -13.16
N GLY A 224 -4.23 -18.22 -12.85
CA GLY A 224 -4.21 -19.42 -13.68
C GLY A 224 -4.15 -20.70 -12.86
N ALA A 225 -3.68 -21.80 -13.47
CA ALA A 225 -3.60 -23.10 -12.80
C ALA A 225 -2.58 -23.11 -11.65
N SER A 226 -1.53 -22.30 -11.77
CA SER A 226 -0.54 -22.05 -10.72
C SER A 226 -1.01 -20.96 -9.78
N ALA A 227 -0.69 -21.08 -8.49
CA ALA A 227 -1.01 -20.03 -7.51
C ALA A 227 -0.25 -18.73 -7.84
N ALA A 228 -0.98 -17.63 -7.98
CA ALA A 228 -0.39 -16.31 -8.10
C ALA A 228 0.02 -15.82 -6.70
N ASN A 229 1.21 -15.23 -6.58
CA ASN A 229 1.74 -14.76 -5.29
C ASN A 229 2.16 -13.30 -5.40
N LEU A 230 1.54 -12.45 -4.58
CA LEU A 230 1.86 -11.03 -4.45
C LEU A 230 3.14 -10.78 -3.63
N GLY A 231 3.69 -11.82 -2.98
CA GLY A 231 4.85 -11.70 -2.12
C GLY A 231 4.54 -10.97 -0.82
N THR A 232 5.53 -10.22 -0.31
CA THR A 232 5.36 -9.40 0.89
C THR A 232 4.78 -8.05 0.52
N ILE A 233 3.64 -7.72 1.13
CA ILE A 233 2.89 -6.50 0.82
C ILE A 233 3.06 -5.55 2.00
N LYS A 234 3.75 -4.43 1.78
CA LYS A 234 3.93 -3.40 2.81
C LYS A 234 2.72 -2.47 2.78
N VAL A 235 1.92 -2.50 3.84
CA VAL A 235 0.74 -1.66 3.99
C VAL A 235 1.05 -0.54 4.97
N GLU A 236 0.79 0.70 4.57
CA GLU A 236 1.09 1.87 5.41
C GLU A 236 0.03 2.04 6.50
N PRO A 237 0.42 2.21 7.77
CA PRO A 237 -0.53 2.53 8.83
C PRO A 237 -1.02 3.97 8.67
N LEU A 238 -2.30 4.19 8.98
CA LEU A 238 -2.89 5.51 9.04
C LEU A 238 -2.18 6.36 10.10
N ARG A 239 -2.16 7.67 9.85
CA ARG A 239 -1.41 8.62 10.66
C ARG A 239 -2.31 9.72 11.19
N VAL A 240 -2.03 10.14 12.41
CA VAL A 240 -2.67 11.28 13.05
C VAL A 240 -1.63 12.32 13.42
N SER A 241 -2.10 13.56 13.62
CA SER A 241 -1.27 14.60 14.18
C SER A 241 -1.63 14.82 15.65
N ILE A 242 -0.65 15.20 16.47
CA ILE A 242 -0.88 15.71 17.83
C ILE A 242 -0.49 17.19 17.85
N ALA A 243 -1.40 18.04 18.34
CA ALA A 243 -1.16 19.46 18.49
C ALA A 243 -1.40 19.93 19.92
N GLY A 244 -0.72 21.00 20.29
CA GLY A 244 -0.78 21.56 21.63
C GLY A 244 -0.10 22.91 21.71
N THR A 245 -0.11 23.47 22.91
CA THR A 245 0.42 24.79 23.21
C THR A 245 1.29 24.74 24.46
N LEU A 246 2.52 25.24 24.33
CA LEU A 246 3.34 25.63 25.48
C LEU A 246 2.88 27.03 25.90
N ARG A 247 2.22 27.15 27.07
CA ARG A 247 1.65 28.41 27.57
C ARG A 247 2.57 29.07 28.58
N ASN A 248 2.47 30.39 28.70
CA ASN A 248 3.20 31.22 29.66
C ASN A 248 4.73 31.02 29.63
N LEU A 249 5.29 30.79 28.45
CA LEU A 249 6.73 30.78 28.24
C LEU A 249 7.32 32.16 28.57
N PRO A 250 8.38 32.23 29.38
CA PRO A 250 8.98 33.52 29.73
C PRO A 250 9.62 34.25 28.56
N GLY A 251 9.71 35.58 28.68
CA GLY A 251 10.26 36.45 27.64
C GLY A 251 11.68 36.07 27.22
N TYR A 252 12.55 35.68 28.15
CA TYR A 252 13.92 35.25 27.82
C TYR A 252 13.99 33.98 26.96
N VAL A 253 12.91 33.21 26.84
CA VAL A 253 12.77 32.09 25.90
C VAL A 253 12.28 32.58 24.54
N LEU A 254 11.30 33.49 24.54
CA LEU A 254 10.59 33.91 23.33
C LEU A 254 11.25 35.06 22.57
N ASP A 255 11.99 35.92 23.28
CA ASP A 255 12.71 37.07 22.74
C ASP A 255 13.96 36.62 21.96
N LEU A 256 14.35 35.34 22.07
CA LEU A 256 15.37 34.74 21.23
C LEU A 256 14.84 34.45 19.81
N PRO A 257 15.71 34.56 18.78
CA PRO A 257 15.43 34.03 17.45
C PRO A 257 15.02 32.56 17.53
N ALA A 258 14.08 32.11 16.69
CA ALA A 258 13.56 30.73 16.73
C ALA A 258 14.66 29.65 16.69
N ALA A 259 15.70 29.87 15.89
CA ALA A 259 16.86 28.98 15.80
C ALA A 259 17.62 28.79 17.13
N ASP A 260 17.51 29.74 18.06
CA ASP A 260 18.24 29.76 19.33
C ASP A 260 17.38 29.35 20.53
N ARG A 261 16.05 29.20 20.35
CA ARG A 261 15.09 28.85 21.41
C ARG A 261 15.27 27.43 21.94
N ASP A 262 15.77 26.53 21.09
CA ASP A 262 16.11 25.14 21.44
C ASP A 262 14.95 24.44 22.18
N ILE A 263 13.78 24.47 21.52
CA ILE A 263 12.56 23.80 21.96
C ILE A 263 12.42 22.53 21.14
N LEU A 264 12.52 21.39 21.83
CA LEU A 264 12.28 20.07 21.25
C LEU A 264 11.03 19.47 21.87
N ILE A 265 10.07 19.08 21.03
CA ILE A 265 8.86 18.37 21.45
C ILE A 265 8.82 17.06 20.68
N TRP A 266 8.49 15.96 21.35
CA TRP A 266 8.38 14.68 20.69
C TRP A 266 7.30 13.80 21.29
N ALA A 267 6.81 12.88 20.47
CA ALA A 267 5.94 11.79 20.87
C ALA A 267 6.78 10.51 20.97
N GLU A 268 6.60 9.77 22.05
CA GLU A 268 7.30 8.51 22.33
C GLU A 268 6.29 7.38 22.51
N ALA A 269 6.48 6.27 21.80
CA ALA A 269 5.74 5.03 21.96
C ALA A 269 6.70 3.91 22.35
N ALA A 270 6.44 3.21 23.46
CA ALA A 270 7.23 2.05 23.90
C ALA A 270 8.76 2.29 23.90
N GLY A 271 9.21 3.46 24.37
CA GLY A 271 10.64 3.81 24.43
C GLY A 271 11.24 4.36 23.14
N LYS A 272 10.46 4.54 22.07
CA LYS A 272 10.92 5.04 20.77
C LYS A 272 10.21 6.32 20.38
N VAL A 273 10.99 7.27 19.86
CA VAL A 273 10.45 8.50 19.27
C VAL A 273 9.71 8.16 17.98
N VAL A 274 8.43 8.54 17.89
CA VAL A 274 7.57 8.29 16.72
C VAL A 274 7.30 9.55 15.92
N ALA A 275 7.40 10.73 16.53
CA ALA A 275 7.35 12.01 15.84
C ALA A 275 8.07 13.08 16.66
N THR A 276 8.59 14.10 15.97
CA THR A 276 9.28 15.24 16.57
C THR A 276 8.78 16.53 15.97
N PHE A 277 8.73 17.57 16.80
CA PHE A 277 8.57 18.95 16.38
C PHE A 277 9.77 19.74 16.87
N THR A 278 10.38 20.50 15.97
CA THR A 278 11.42 21.49 16.27
C THR A 278 10.91 22.84 15.77
N ASP A 279 11.01 23.88 16.59
CA ASP A 279 10.62 25.24 16.19
C ASP A 279 11.60 25.77 15.13
N THR A 280 11.28 25.60 13.83
CA THR A 280 12.11 26.04 12.70
C THR A 280 11.63 27.33 12.04
N ALA A 281 11.06 28.25 12.83
CA ALA A 281 10.77 29.66 12.49
C ALA A 281 9.31 30.03 12.13
N LEU A 282 8.79 30.91 13.00
CA LEU A 282 7.91 32.07 12.77
C LEU A 282 6.61 31.85 11.96
N GLN A 283 5.50 31.67 12.67
CA GLN A 283 4.51 32.73 12.93
C GLN A 283 3.70 32.38 14.18
N GLY A 284 3.59 33.30 15.14
CA GLY A 284 2.56 33.19 16.19
C GLY A 284 3.03 32.80 17.58
N ALA A 285 4.19 33.27 18.04
CA ALA A 285 4.41 33.44 19.47
C ALA A 285 3.46 34.55 20.00
N TYR A 286 2.16 34.28 19.99
CA TYR A 286 1.14 35.19 20.50
C TYR A 286 1.25 35.18 22.02
N LYS A 287 1.69 36.31 22.60
CA LYS A 287 1.56 36.62 24.04
C LYS A 287 2.02 35.49 24.97
N GLY A 288 3.28 35.06 24.88
CA GLY A 288 3.82 34.10 25.85
C GLY A 288 3.55 32.62 25.53
N SER A 289 3.14 32.26 24.30
CA SER A 289 2.80 30.87 23.96
C SER A 289 3.45 30.40 22.67
N VAL A 290 3.77 29.11 22.57
CA VAL A 290 4.24 28.43 21.35
C VAL A 290 3.28 27.30 21.02
N VAL A 291 2.67 27.34 19.84
CA VAL A 291 1.82 26.27 19.33
C VAL A 291 2.69 25.27 18.56
N TYR A 292 2.47 23.98 18.77
CA TYR A 292 3.16 22.92 18.08
C TYR A 292 2.19 21.93 17.45
N LYS A 293 2.63 21.29 16.37
CA LYS A 293 1.94 20.18 15.71
C LYS A 293 2.97 19.16 15.29
N MET A 294 2.85 17.94 15.81
CA MET A 294 3.62 16.78 15.38
C MET A 294 2.76 15.98 14.41
N ASP A 295 3.22 15.83 13.18
CA ASP A 295 2.55 15.06 12.15
C ASP A 295 3.08 13.62 12.09
N ASP A 296 2.43 12.80 11.25
CA ASP A 296 2.89 11.45 10.89
C ASP A 296 2.96 10.43 12.05
N ILE A 297 2.16 10.58 13.09
CA ILE A 297 2.13 9.62 14.21
C ILE A 297 1.29 8.39 13.81
N PRO A 298 1.87 7.18 13.74
CA PRO A 298 1.15 5.99 13.32
C PRO A 298 0.14 5.56 14.40
N VAL A 299 -1.12 5.37 14.02
CA VAL A 299 -2.18 4.97 14.97
C VAL A 299 -1.93 3.57 15.56
N THR A 300 -1.11 2.75 14.89
CA THR A 300 -0.69 1.44 15.37
C THR A 300 0.20 1.49 16.61
N ALA A 301 0.72 2.67 16.99
CA ALA A 301 1.39 2.88 18.26
C ALA A 301 0.44 2.75 19.48
N GLY A 302 -0.87 2.90 19.28
CA GLY A 302 -1.92 2.76 20.31
C GLY A 302 -1.97 3.91 21.32
N SER A 303 -0.85 4.21 21.98
CA SER A 303 -0.73 5.35 22.89
C SER A 303 0.68 5.94 22.84
N VAL A 304 0.79 7.26 22.97
CA VAL A 304 2.08 7.97 22.98
C VAL A 304 2.21 8.90 24.18
N ALA A 305 3.41 8.96 24.75
CA ALA A 305 3.79 10.00 25.71
C ALA A 305 4.31 11.21 24.95
N VAL A 306 3.82 12.41 25.28
CA VAL A 306 4.29 13.66 24.69
C VAL A 306 5.18 14.38 25.69
N LYS A 307 6.41 14.66 25.28
CA LYS A 307 7.45 15.26 26.11
C LYS A 307 8.01 16.51 25.43
N CYS A 308 8.54 17.42 26.23
CA CYS A 308 9.30 18.54 25.73
C CYS A 308 10.56 18.81 26.56
N LYS A 309 11.60 19.27 25.88
CA LYS A 309 12.79 19.87 26.49
C LYS A 309 12.91 21.28 25.96
N VAL A 310 12.93 22.23 26.89
CA VAL A 310 13.24 23.64 26.64
C VAL A 310 14.55 23.92 27.36
N ARG A 311 15.44 24.68 26.74
CA ARG A 311 16.70 25.10 27.37
C ARG A 311 16.45 25.75 28.73
N GLY A 312 17.30 25.50 29.72
CA GLY A 312 17.13 26.05 31.06
C GLY A 312 15.94 25.50 31.86
N TYR A 313 15.27 24.46 31.35
CA TYR A 313 14.23 23.70 32.07
C TYR A 313 14.56 22.22 32.05
N ASP A 314 14.14 21.49 33.08
CA ASP A 314 14.25 20.03 33.05
C ASP A 314 13.25 19.42 32.04
N LEU A 315 13.47 18.16 31.66
CA LEU A 315 12.58 17.40 30.81
C LEU A 315 11.15 17.41 31.36
N GLN A 316 10.20 17.93 30.59
CA GLN A 316 8.79 17.93 30.98
C GLN A 316 8.02 16.87 30.20
N THR A 317 7.15 16.14 30.90
CA THR A 317 6.16 15.28 30.24
C THR A 317 4.83 16.03 30.19
N ILE A 318 4.43 16.46 28.99
CA ILE A 318 3.18 17.19 28.75
C ILE A 318 1.98 16.25 28.98
N ASN A 319 2.07 15.03 28.46
CA ASN A 319 1.06 14.00 28.68
C ASN A 319 1.72 12.62 28.66
N GLN A 320 1.40 11.78 29.64
CA GLN A 320 1.97 10.43 29.77
C GLN A 320 1.38 9.42 28.78
N ALA A 321 0.12 9.62 28.35
CA ALA A 321 -0.59 8.69 27.49
C ALA A 321 -1.70 9.38 26.68
N VAL A 322 -1.34 9.88 25.50
CA VAL A 322 -2.31 10.30 24.49
C VAL A 322 -2.81 9.07 23.75
N SER A 323 -4.11 8.80 23.84
CA SER A 323 -4.76 7.66 23.18
C SER A 323 -4.90 7.93 21.67
N LEU A 324 -4.43 6.98 20.85
CA LEU A 324 -4.60 7.01 19.40
C LEU A 324 -5.81 6.14 19.06
N ALA A 325 -6.97 6.78 18.91
CA ALA A 325 -8.22 6.07 18.69
C ALA A 325 -8.21 5.37 17.32
N SER A 326 -8.20 4.04 17.32
CA SER A 326 -8.19 3.22 16.11
C SER A 326 -9.46 3.32 15.24
N ASN A 327 -10.53 3.88 15.79
CA ASN A 327 -11.79 4.09 15.07
C ASN A 327 -11.89 5.45 14.37
N MET A 328 -10.97 6.38 14.64
CA MET A 328 -10.87 7.69 13.97
C MET A 328 -9.41 7.98 13.61
N PRO A 329 -8.87 7.26 12.62
CA PRO A 329 -7.44 7.26 12.33
C PRO A 329 -6.94 8.50 11.56
N GLY A 330 -7.77 9.55 11.43
CA GLY A 330 -7.43 10.79 10.76
C GLY A 330 -7.77 12.01 11.61
N GLY A 331 -7.01 13.10 11.41
CA GLY A 331 -7.23 14.38 12.08
C GLY A 331 -6.12 14.75 13.05
N THR A 332 -6.40 15.75 13.88
CA THR A 332 -5.46 16.29 14.87
C THR A 332 -6.03 16.13 16.26
N ILE A 333 -5.32 15.39 17.12
CA ILE A 333 -5.57 15.34 18.56
C ILE A 333 -4.99 16.63 19.15
N ALA A 334 -5.87 17.56 19.53
CA ALA A 334 -5.49 18.87 20.05
C ALA A 334 -5.65 18.96 21.58
N GLY A 335 -5.17 20.07 22.16
CA GLY A 335 -5.32 20.36 23.59
C GLY A 335 -4.31 19.64 24.48
N ILE A 336 -3.22 19.14 23.89
CA ILE A 336 -2.10 18.59 24.65
C ILE A 336 -1.21 19.75 25.08
N ASP A 337 -1.64 20.49 26.09
CA ASP A 337 -1.01 21.75 26.50
C ASP A 337 -0.21 21.57 27.79
N ILE A 338 0.83 22.38 27.97
CA ILE A 338 1.54 22.55 29.24
C ILE A 338 1.64 24.03 29.59
N ASP A 339 1.58 24.35 30.87
CA ASP A 339 1.70 25.71 31.38
C ASP A 339 3.03 25.90 32.13
N PHE A 340 3.92 26.69 31.55
CA PHE A 340 5.23 26.99 32.13
C PHE A 340 5.19 27.95 33.32
N ALA A 341 4.02 28.53 33.66
CA ALA A 341 3.88 29.27 34.92
C ALA A 341 4.07 28.37 36.16
N ASN A 342 3.84 27.06 36.02
CA ASN A 342 3.98 26.07 37.09
C ASN A 342 5.24 25.20 36.95
N VAL A 343 6.12 25.50 35.98
CA VAL A 343 7.34 24.74 35.74
C VAL A 343 8.52 25.57 36.22
N GLU A 344 9.32 25.01 37.12
CA GLU A 344 10.50 25.69 37.63
C GLU A 344 11.67 25.60 36.62
N PRO A 345 12.31 26.73 36.27
CA PRO A 345 13.54 26.71 35.50
C PRO A 345 14.68 26.16 36.35
N ILE A 346 15.71 25.63 35.69
CA ILE A 346 16.99 25.31 36.30
C ILE A 346 17.67 26.63 36.69
N ARG A 347 18.02 26.75 37.96
CA ARG A 347 18.62 27.96 38.53
C ARG A 347 19.97 27.66 39.16
N ARG A 348 20.88 28.64 39.11
CA ARG A 348 22.22 28.54 39.69
C ARG A 348 22.67 29.86 40.32
N ASP A 349 23.66 29.75 41.17
CA ASP A 349 24.36 30.91 41.71
C ASP A 349 25.43 31.39 40.73
N LEU A 350 25.47 32.70 40.51
CA LEU A 350 26.44 33.40 39.70
C LEU A 350 27.31 34.28 40.60
N ARG A 351 28.62 34.07 40.55
CA ARG A 351 29.63 34.92 41.16
C ARG A 351 30.26 35.81 40.09
N VAL A 352 30.06 37.11 40.20
CA VAL A 352 30.72 38.12 39.37
C VAL A 352 31.90 38.68 40.14
N VAL A 353 33.09 38.58 39.56
CA VAL A 353 34.32 39.15 40.10
C VAL A 353 34.62 40.44 39.35
N ILE A 354 34.57 41.57 40.05
CA ILE A 354 34.95 42.87 39.50
C ILE A 354 36.43 43.11 39.78
N THR A 355 37.20 43.44 38.76
CA THR A 355 38.63 43.72 38.87
C THR A 355 38.98 45.11 38.37
N SER A 356 39.93 45.76 39.02
CA SER A 356 40.55 47.00 38.53
C SER A 356 41.45 46.75 37.32
N THR A 357 41.76 47.80 36.58
CA THR A 357 43.01 47.86 35.81
C THR A 357 44.20 47.90 36.77
N GLU A 358 45.32 47.36 36.31
CA GLU A 358 46.60 47.48 37.00
C GLU A 358 47.00 48.97 37.11
N PRO A 359 47.33 49.48 38.31
CA PRO A 359 47.85 50.84 38.45
C PRO A 359 49.22 50.94 37.79
N LYS A 360 49.39 51.94 36.91
CA LYS A 360 50.66 52.27 36.24
C LYS A 360 50.99 53.73 36.49
N ASP A 361 52.25 54.11 36.30
CA ASP A 361 52.68 55.51 36.42
C ASP A 361 51.83 56.40 35.49
N GLY A 362 51.13 57.38 36.09
CA GLY A 362 50.23 58.30 35.38
C GLY A 362 48.85 57.74 35.02
N GLN A 363 48.54 56.47 35.31
CA GLN A 363 47.23 55.87 35.09
C GLN A 363 46.68 55.26 36.40
N PRO A 364 45.72 55.93 37.07
CA PRO A 364 45.14 55.39 38.30
C PRO A 364 44.38 54.09 38.02
N ALA A 365 44.36 53.21 39.03
CA ALA A 365 43.50 52.04 39.06
C ALA A 365 42.02 52.44 38.91
N THR A 366 41.27 51.71 38.07
CA THR A 366 39.84 51.94 37.81
C THR A 366 38.94 51.55 38.99
N PHE A 367 39.45 50.78 39.95
CA PHE A 367 38.70 50.38 41.15
C PHE A 367 39.60 50.21 42.38
N LYS A 368 39.77 51.29 43.14
CA LYS A 368 40.67 51.36 44.31
C LYS A 368 40.03 50.75 45.56
N PRO A 369 40.82 50.20 46.51
CA PRO A 369 40.28 49.70 47.78
C PRO A 369 39.39 50.74 48.49
N GLY A 370 38.24 50.29 48.98
CA GLY A 370 37.24 51.14 49.65
C GLY A 370 36.24 51.84 48.71
N GLN A 371 36.43 51.81 47.38
CA GLN A 371 35.43 52.27 46.43
C GLN A 371 34.30 51.24 46.29
N THR A 372 33.11 51.72 45.91
CA THR A 372 31.91 50.87 45.72
C THR A 372 31.62 50.72 44.24
N ALA A 373 31.34 49.49 43.79
CA ALA A 373 30.80 49.21 42.47
C ALA A 373 29.37 48.68 42.59
N ARG A 374 28.50 49.13 41.69
CA ARG A 374 27.16 48.57 41.51
C ARG A 374 27.18 47.61 40.33
N VAL A 375 26.67 46.40 40.54
CA VAL A 375 26.62 45.34 39.54
C VAL A 375 25.17 45.04 39.18
N PHE A 376 24.86 45.14 37.90
CA PHE A 376 23.60 44.77 37.30
C PHE A 376 23.80 43.50 36.47
N LEU A 377 22.83 42.61 36.53
CA LEU A 377 22.73 41.46 35.64
C LEU A 377 21.63 41.74 34.63
N ARG A 378 21.86 41.47 33.34
CA ARG A 378 20.80 41.53 32.33
C ARG A 378 20.59 40.18 31.69
N GLN A 379 19.33 39.82 31.45
CA GLN A 379 18.93 38.62 30.73
C GLN A 379 17.91 38.98 29.66
N GLY A 380 18.13 38.50 28.43
CA GLY A 380 17.26 38.86 27.30
C GLY A 380 17.18 40.38 27.06
N GLY A 381 18.26 41.11 27.35
CA GLY A 381 18.32 42.57 27.18
C GLY A 381 17.60 43.41 28.25
N LYS A 382 17.06 42.78 29.31
CA LYS A 382 16.42 43.48 30.44
C LYS A 382 17.23 43.32 31.72
N ASP A 383 17.31 44.40 32.51
CA ASP A 383 17.92 44.36 33.84
C ASP A 383 17.13 43.42 34.75
N ILE A 384 17.83 42.46 35.35
CA ILE A 384 17.31 41.63 36.43
C ILE A 384 17.55 42.38 37.74
N VAL A 385 16.48 42.66 38.45
CA VAL A 385 16.50 43.20 39.82
C VAL A 385 16.57 42.01 40.78
N PRO A 386 17.43 42.03 41.82
CA PRO A 386 18.19 43.17 42.34
C PRO A 386 19.58 43.38 41.72
N TYR A 387 20.07 44.62 41.78
CA TYR A 387 21.50 44.93 41.64
C TYR A 387 22.23 44.66 42.96
N VAL A 388 23.54 44.45 42.89
CA VAL A 388 24.39 44.18 44.05
C VAL A 388 25.45 45.29 44.15
N ASP A 389 25.51 45.96 45.30
CA ASP A 389 26.58 46.91 45.63
C ASP A 389 27.70 46.17 46.37
N VAL A 390 28.92 46.33 45.88
CA VAL A 390 30.10 45.66 46.44
C VAL A 390 31.25 46.64 46.64
N VAL A 391 32.07 46.40 47.67
CA VAL A 391 33.20 47.25 48.02
C VAL A 391 34.50 46.59 47.57
N ALA A 392 35.38 47.37 46.95
CA ALA A 392 36.71 46.92 46.55
C ALA A 392 37.55 46.56 47.78
N VAL A 393 38.04 45.31 47.80
CA VAL A 393 39.08 44.82 48.69
C VAL A 393 40.24 44.34 47.82
N ASN A 394 41.40 44.97 47.95
CA ASN A 394 42.59 44.66 47.15
C ASN A 394 42.32 44.73 45.62
N TYR A 395 41.76 45.85 45.16
CA TYR A 395 41.48 46.12 43.73
C TYR A 395 40.49 45.14 43.05
N ARG A 396 39.74 44.38 43.87
CA ARG A 396 38.75 43.40 43.44
C ARG A 396 37.51 43.46 44.33
N ALA A 397 36.35 43.11 43.79
CA ALA A 397 35.17 42.81 44.59
C ALA A 397 34.43 41.60 44.01
N GLU A 398 33.54 40.99 44.80
CA GLU A 398 32.72 39.86 44.37
C GLU A 398 31.25 40.17 44.62
N ALA A 399 30.44 40.08 43.56
CA ALA A 399 28.98 40.15 43.64
C ALA A 399 28.40 38.75 43.44
N TYR A 400 27.45 38.37 44.29
CA TYR A 400 26.76 37.09 44.22
C TYR A 400 25.31 37.31 43.82
N PHE A 401 24.89 36.65 42.75
CA PHE A 401 23.51 36.60 42.29
C PHE A 401 22.99 35.18 42.48
N SER A 402 22.04 35.01 43.38
CA SER A 402 21.38 33.71 43.60
C SER A 402 20.29 33.49 42.56
N SER A 403 20.00 32.22 42.26
CA SER A 403 18.82 31.85 41.47
C SER A 403 18.80 32.39 40.02
N VAL A 404 19.96 32.54 39.38
CA VAL A 404 20.08 32.92 37.97
C VAL A 404 19.68 31.75 37.07
N ILE A 405 18.84 32.03 36.06
CA ILE A 405 18.33 31.03 35.13
C ILE A 405 19.43 30.62 34.15
N THR A 406 19.62 29.31 33.95
CA THR A 406 20.70 28.75 33.12
C THR A 406 20.34 28.67 31.64
N GLY A 407 21.36 28.52 30.78
CA GLY A 407 21.20 28.26 29.35
C GLY A 407 20.86 29.47 28.46
N TYR A 408 20.50 30.60 29.06
CA TYR A 408 20.17 31.84 28.33
C TYR A 408 21.29 32.86 28.40
N ASP A 409 21.32 33.75 27.40
CA ASP A 409 22.31 34.83 27.34
C ASP A 409 22.11 35.83 28.47
N LEU A 410 23.21 36.08 29.17
CA LEU A 410 23.36 37.02 30.26
C LEU A 410 24.48 37.99 29.92
N ASN A 411 24.38 39.22 30.38
CA ASN A 411 25.55 40.09 30.48
C ASN A 411 25.55 40.82 31.82
N VAL A 412 26.74 41.26 32.20
CA VAL A 412 26.97 41.99 33.44
C VAL A 412 27.32 43.42 33.09
N TYR A 413 26.64 44.36 33.74
CA TYR A 413 26.99 45.76 33.71
C TYR A 413 27.46 46.19 35.10
N ALA A 414 28.69 46.66 35.21
CA ALA A 414 29.28 47.12 36.46
C ALA A 414 29.70 48.59 36.34
N VAL A 415 29.40 49.39 37.36
CA VAL A 415 29.74 50.82 37.42
C VAL A 415 30.42 51.12 38.75
N ASN A 416 31.57 51.81 38.70
CA ASN A 416 32.18 52.37 39.90
C ASN A 416 31.36 53.57 40.37
N MET A 417 30.69 53.44 41.52
CA MET A 417 29.81 54.48 42.06
C MET A 417 30.59 55.65 42.66
N SER A 418 31.87 55.46 43.01
CA SER A 418 32.75 56.52 43.48
C SER A 418 33.30 57.37 42.33
N GLU A 419 33.50 56.75 41.17
CA GLU A 419 34.07 57.36 39.96
C GLU A 419 33.26 56.87 38.74
N GLY A 420 32.06 57.45 38.54
CA GLY A 420 31.00 56.97 37.62
C GLY A 420 31.34 56.85 36.13
N TYR A 421 32.53 57.25 35.71
CA TYR A 421 33.05 57.08 34.35
C TYR A 421 33.75 55.73 34.17
N TYR A 422 34.15 55.04 35.25
CA TYR A 422 34.66 53.68 35.17
C TYR A 422 33.51 52.67 35.17
N GLN A 423 33.33 51.99 34.05
CA GLN A 423 32.26 51.02 33.84
C GLN A 423 32.75 49.82 33.02
N ALA A 424 31.95 48.77 33.03
CA ALA A 424 32.16 47.61 32.18
C ALA A 424 30.81 47.01 31.81
N LEU A 425 30.64 46.78 30.50
CA LEU A 425 29.59 45.92 29.99
C LEU A 425 30.28 44.67 29.44
N SER A 426 29.92 43.51 29.98
CA SER A 426 30.47 42.24 29.49
C SER A 426 29.87 41.87 28.14
N GLU A 427 30.59 41.01 27.40
CA GLU A 427 29.98 40.24 26.33
C GLU A 427 28.90 39.31 26.89
N ASN A 428 28.02 38.82 26.00
CA ASN A 428 27.01 37.84 26.38
C ASN A 428 27.70 36.52 26.77
N PHE A 429 27.25 35.93 27.87
CA PHE A 429 27.68 34.61 28.33
C PHE A 429 26.48 33.80 28.80
N LYS A 430 26.64 32.48 28.89
CA LYS A 430 25.60 31.55 29.36
C LYS A 430 26.08 30.87 30.64
N VAL A 431 25.23 30.85 31.66
CA VAL A 431 25.44 29.99 32.83
C VAL A 431 25.04 28.57 32.43
N GLN A 432 25.97 27.62 32.56
CA GLN A 432 25.73 26.22 32.22
C GLN A 432 24.72 25.57 33.17
N GLU A 433 23.95 24.59 32.69
CA GLU A 433 23.01 23.82 33.52
C GLU A 433 23.79 22.98 34.57
N ASP A 434 24.94 22.44 34.17
CA ASP A 434 25.73 21.51 34.98
C ASP A 434 26.74 22.17 35.94
N GLY A 435 26.96 21.52 37.10
CA GLY A 435 27.99 21.88 38.09
C GLY A 435 27.50 21.86 39.55
N ASN A 436 28.42 21.92 40.51
CA ASN A 436 28.09 21.93 41.94
C ASN A 436 28.46 23.24 42.67
N SER A 437 29.11 24.18 41.98
CA SER A 437 29.54 25.47 42.54
C SER A 437 28.90 26.65 41.80
N ALA A 438 29.05 27.84 42.37
CA ALA A 438 28.67 29.08 41.70
C ALA A 438 29.47 29.25 40.40
N PHE A 439 28.78 29.60 39.31
CA PHE A 439 29.43 29.93 38.05
C PHE A 439 30.18 31.26 38.23
N THR A 440 31.47 31.31 37.86
CA THR A 440 32.29 32.51 38.09
C THR A 440 32.54 33.24 36.78
N TYR A 441 32.23 34.54 36.75
CA TYR A 441 32.49 35.42 35.62
C TYR A 441 33.30 36.63 36.06
N ASN A 442 34.35 36.99 35.30
CA ASN A 442 35.23 38.11 35.63
C ASN A 442 34.91 39.32 34.75
N VAL A 443 34.82 40.50 35.35
CA VAL A 443 34.57 41.78 34.66
C VAL A 443 35.62 42.79 35.10
N GLN A 444 36.30 43.40 34.14
CA GLN A 444 37.28 44.45 34.43
C GLN A 444 36.69 45.83 34.14
N LEU A 445 36.71 46.72 35.13
CA LEU A 445 36.30 48.12 34.95
C LEU A 445 37.30 48.85 34.06
N LYS A 446 36.78 49.59 33.07
CA LYS A 446 37.56 50.36 32.10
C LYS A 446 36.98 51.78 31.99
N ASN A 447 37.76 52.67 31.40
CA ASN A 447 37.32 54.03 31.06
C ASN A 447 36.54 54.04 29.75
#